data_AF-A0A8S3Y3C2-F1
#
_entry.id   AF-A0A8S3Y3C2-F1
#
_cell.length_a   1.000
_cell.length_b   1.000
_cell.length_c   1.000
_cell.angle_alpha   90.00
_cell.angle_beta   90.00
_cell.angle_gamma   90.00
#
_symmetry.space_group_name_H-M   'P 1'
#
loop_
_entity.id
_entity.type
_entity.pdbx_description
1 polymer ?
#
loop_
_entity_poly.entity_id
_entity_poly.type
_entity_poly.pdbx_seq_one_letter_code
_entity_poly.pdbx_strand_id
1 'polypeptide(L)'
;MDLKRNSLIALYLEGKSNIEIRRALPNLKLNEKFVHRTIKRYSETDSIKKRYDGGRCCTATAPAVVEKELTALQRSKRLERSKELIRLLDSGELPNLVFSDEKTFCVEQFLNKQNDRVWLKRRVSDHADELQVTRRQGAD
;
A
#
# COMPACT_ATOMS: atom_id res chain seq x y z
N MET A 1 -7.40 12.82 -24.00
CA MET A 1 -6.58 11.80 -24.71
C MET A 1 -5.14 12.24 -24.68
N ASP A 2 -4.20 11.39 -24.24
CA ASP A 2 -2.79 11.76 -24.18
C ASP A 2 -2.19 11.87 -25.59
N LEU A 3 -1.97 13.10 -26.07
CA LEU A 3 -1.34 13.39 -27.37
C LEU A 3 -0.05 12.58 -27.58
N LYS A 4 0.78 12.46 -26.54
CA LYS A 4 2.03 11.68 -26.54
C LYS A 4 1.83 10.20 -26.86
N ARG A 5 0.82 9.57 -26.28
CA ARG A 5 0.57 8.13 -26.44
C ARG A 5 -0.03 7.83 -27.82
N ASN A 6 -0.91 8.69 -28.30
CA ASN A 6 -1.55 8.55 -29.60
C ASN A 6 -0.53 8.65 -30.74
N SER A 7 0.29 9.70 -30.77
CA SER A 7 1.32 9.87 -31.80
C SER A 7 2.33 8.73 -31.81
N LEU A 8 2.70 8.24 -30.62
CA LEU A 8 3.62 7.11 -30.48
C LEU A 8 3.03 5.81 -31.05
N ILE A 9 1.78 5.49 -30.73
CA ILE A 9 1.14 4.26 -31.20
C ILE A 9 0.89 4.31 -32.70
N ALA A 10 0.56 5.47 -33.26
CA ALA A 10 0.43 5.63 -34.71
C ALA A 10 1.74 5.26 -35.45
N LEU A 11 2.89 5.73 -34.96
CA LEU A 11 4.20 5.41 -35.54
C LEU A 11 4.60 3.94 -35.31
N TYR A 12 4.20 3.35 -34.19
CA TYR A 12 4.43 1.92 -33.92
C TYR A 12 3.62 1.04 -34.88
N LEU A 13 2.36 1.38 -35.16
CA LEU A 13 1.52 0.68 -36.14
C LEU A 13 2.05 0.83 -37.58
N GLU A 14 2.75 1.93 -37.86
CA GLU A 14 3.49 2.13 -39.12
C GLU A 14 4.75 1.25 -39.22
N GLY A 15 5.14 0.55 -38.14
CA GLY A 15 6.28 -0.38 -38.12
C GLY A 15 7.62 0.25 -37.74
N LYS A 16 7.64 1.50 -37.24
CA LYS A 16 8.88 2.17 -36.84
C LYS A 16 9.47 1.56 -35.58
N SER A 17 10.81 1.51 -35.51
CA SER A 17 11.53 1.07 -34.32
C SER A 17 11.42 2.07 -33.17
N ASN A 18 11.61 1.62 -31.94
CA ASN A 18 11.52 2.47 -30.74
C ASN A 18 12.46 3.69 -30.79
N ILE A 19 13.65 3.52 -31.39
CA ILE A 19 14.65 4.58 -31.53
C ILE A 19 14.16 5.63 -32.53
N GLU A 20 13.62 5.19 -33.66
CA GLU A 20 13.06 6.06 -34.70
C GLU A 20 11.85 6.84 -34.19
N ILE A 21 10.95 6.18 -33.45
CA ILE A 21 9.81 6.82 -32.81
C ILE A 21 10.25 7.97 -31.90
N ARG A 22 11.31 7.75 -31.09
CA ARG A 22 11.85 8.78 -30.20
C ARG A 22 12.45 9.95 -30.99
N ARG A 23 13.14 9.67 -32.09
CA ARG A 23 13.77 10.69 -32.96
C ARG A 23 12.74 11.47 -33.78
N ALA A 24 11.67 10.82 -34.23
CA ALA A 24 10.61 11.41 -35.04
C ALA A 24 9.74 12.41 -34.26
N LEU A 25 9.76 12.34 -32.92
CA LEU A 25 8.94 13.16 -32.04
C LEU A 25 9.79 14.04 -31.09
N PRO A 26 10.64 14.95 -31.61
CA PRO A 26 11.53 15.76 -30.78
C PRO A 26 10.76 16.73 -29.87
N ASN A 27 9.64 17.29 -30.36
CA ASN A 27 8.83 18.27 -29.64
C ASN A 27 8.12 17.69 -28.40
N LEU A 28 7.86 16.37 -28.39
CA LEU A 28 7.10 15.71 -27.32
C LEU A 28 7.97 15.29 -26.13
N LYS A 29 9.30 15.46 -26.22
CA LYS A 29 10.30 15.13 -25.18
C LYS A 29 10.03 13.77 -24.55
N LEU A 30 9.95 12.73 -25.37
CA LEU A 30 9.65 11.37 -24.93
C LEU A 30 10.91 10.69 -24.35
N ASN A 31 10.78 10.12 -23.14
CA ASN A 31 11.83 9.30 -22.55
C ASN A 31 11.80 7.88 -23.15
N GLU A 32 12.95 7.26 -23.35
CA GLU A 32 13.07 5.88 -23.85
C GLU A 32 12.23 4.88 -23.03
N LYS A 33 12.28 5.00 -21.69
CA LYS A 33 11.45 4.16 -20.80
C LYS A 33 9.95 4.36 -21.04
N PHE A 34 9.53 5.59 -21.38
CA PHE A 34 8.14 5.88 -21.68
C PHE A 34 7.69 5.22 -22.98
N VAL A 35 8.55 5.23 -24.00
CA VAL A 35 8.29 4.58 -25.29
C VAL A 35 8.13 3.08 -25.11
N HIS A 36 9.14 2.43 -24.53
CA HIS A 36 9.12 0.99 -24.28
C HIS A 36 7.91 0.54 -23.44
N ARG A 37 7.63 1.23 -22.32
CA ARG A 37 6.48 0.90 -21.46
C ARG A 37 5.13 1.09 -22.16
N THR A 38 5.03 2.04 -23.08
CA THR A 38 3.79 2.30 -23.82
C THR A 38 3.55 1.23 -24.86
N ILE A 39 4.58 0.85 -25.62
CA ILE A 39 4.50 -0.22 -26.63
C ILE A 39 4.21 -1.55 -25.96
N LYS A 40 4.97 -1.91 -24.91
CA LYS A 40 4.74 -3.16 -24.15
C LYS A 40 3.32 -3.24 -23.60
N ARG A 41 2.77 -2.14 -23.07
CA ARG A 41 1.37 -2.12 -22.61
C ARG A 41 0.41 -2.31 -23.78
N TYR A 42 0.64 -1.63 -24.89
CA TYR A 42 -0.21 -1.72 -26.08
C TYR A 42 -0.23 -3.15 -26.61
N SER A 43 0.92 -3.81 -26.78
CA SER A 43 0.98 -5.22 -27.21
C SER A 43 0.29 -6.20 -26.25
N GLU A 44 0.16 -5.85 -24.97
CA GLU A 44 -0.49 -6.71 -23.96
C GLU A 44 -2.00 -6.47 -23.83
N THR A 45 -2.52 -5.31 -24.22
CA THR A 45 -3.90 -4.89 -23.88
C THR A 45 -4.66 -4.22 -25.02
N ASP A 46 -4.00 -3.96 -26.15
CA ASP A 46 -4.47 -3.17 -27.29
C ASP A 46 -5.08 -1.81 -26.91
N SER A 47 -4.72 -1.31 -25.72
CA SER A 47 -5.30 -0.11 -25.14
C SER A 47 -4.26 0.99 -24.97
N ILE A 48 -4.63 2.17 -25.46
CA ILE A 48 -3.81 3.38 -25.33
C ILE A 48 -3.85 3.91 -23.89
N LYS A 49 -4.95 3.63 -23.17
CA LYS A 49 -5.19 4.14 -21.82
C LYS A 49 -4.12 3.61 -20.85
N LYS A 50 -3.76 4.43 -19.87
CA LYS A 50 -2.94 3.98 -18.74
C LYS A 50 -3.75 2.93 -17.96
N ARG A 51 -3.10 1.88 -17.44
CA ARG A 51 -3.71 1.03 -16.41
C ARG A 51 -4.00 1.91 -15.19
N TYR A 52 -5.24 1.92 -14.72
CA TYR A 52 -5.65 2.76 -13.60
C TYR A 52 -5.09 2.25 -12.26
N ASP A 53 -4.37 1.13 -12.28
CA ASP A 53 -3.93 0.44 -11.09
C ASP A 53 -2.43 0.67 -10.90
N GLY A 54 -2.08 1.36 -9.82
CA GLY A 54 -0.67 1.50 -9.44
C GLY A 54 -0.38 2.46 -8.31
N GLY A 55 -1.40 2.94 -7.59
CA GLY A 55 -1.19 3.69 -6.37
C GLY A 55 -2.38 3.51 -5.45
N ARG A 56 -2.13 3.31 -4.16
CA ARG A 56 -3.15 3.47 -3.13
C ARG A 56 -3.65 4.91 -3.24
N CYS A 57 -4.92 5.11 -3.57
CA CYS A 57 -5.50 6.45 -3.48
C CYS A 57 -5.32 6.92 -2.04
N CYS A 58 -4.70 8.09 -1.86
CA CYS A 58 -4.76 8.77 -0.57
C CYS A 58 -6.24 9.06 -0.32
N THR A 59 -6.86 8.34 0.61
CA THR A 59 -8.20 8.68 1.06
C THR A 59 -8.03 9.96 1.87
N ALA A 60 -8.24 11.12 1.23
CA ALA A 60 -8.37 12.37 1.94
C ALA A 60 -9.44 12.15 3.02
N THR A 61 -9.08 12.32 4.28
CA THR A 61 -10.02 12.21 5.40
C THR A 61 -11.09 13.26 5.16
N ALA A 62 -12.29 12.84 4.78
CA ALA A 62 -13.36 13.78 4.47
C ALA A 62 -13.64 14.67 5.70
N PRO A 63 -13.97 15.97 5.52
CA PRO A 63 -14.31 16.86 6.64
C PRO A 63 -15.37 16.27 7.57
N ALA A 64 -16.32 15.51 7.02
CA ALA A 64 -17.35 14.77 7.75
C ALA A 64 -16.82 13.70 8.74
N VAL A 65 -15.57 13.25 8.61
CA VAL A 65 -14.91 12.36 9.58
C VAL A 65 -14.24 13.15 10.70
N VAL A 66 -13.79 14.38 10.43
CA VAL A 66 -13.16 15.28 11.40
C VAL A 66 -14.21 15.95 12.30
N GLU A 67 -15.37 16.29 11.75
CA GLU A 67 -16.49 16.94 12.46
C GLU A 67 -17.48 15.94 13.10
N LYS A 68 -17.20 14.65 13.09
CA LYS A 68 -18.14 13.66 13.61
C LYS A 68 -18.22 13.74 15.14
N GLU A 69 -19.28 14.39 15.63
CA GLU A 69 -19.62 14.38 17.04
C GLU A 69 -19.87 12.95 17.54
N LEU A 70 -19.31 12.63 18.71
CA LEU A 70 -19.54 11.35 19.36
C LEU A 70 -21.01 11.20 19.73
N THR A 71 -21.61 10.05 19.40
CA THR A 71 -22.95 9.69 19.86
C THR A 71 -23.00 9.65 21.39
N ALA A 72 -24.16 9.95 22.00
CA ALA A 72 -24.34 9.92 23.46
C ALA A 72 -23.85 8.59 24.09
N LEU A 73 -24.13 7.45 23.45
CA LEU A 73 -23.66 6.13 23.88
C LEU A 73 -22.12 5.99 23.85
N GLN A 74 -21.46 6.63 22.89
CA GLN A 74 -19.99 6.62 22.82
C GLN A 74 -19.39 7.50 23.91
N ARG A 75 -20.02 8.64 24.21
CA ARG A 75 -19.60 9.53 25.31
C ARG A 75 -19.72 8.82 26.66
N SER A 76 -20.84 8.13 26.92
CA SER A 76 -21.03 7.39 28.18
C SER A 76 -20.02 6.25 28.33
N LYS A 77 -19.82 5.43 27.29
CA LYS A 77 -18.81 4.35 27.32
C LYS A 77 -17.39 4.86 27.56
N ARG A 78 -17.02 6.00 26.96
CA ARG A 78 -15.71 6.64 27.19
C ARG A 78 -15.58 7.11 28.62
N LEU A 79 -16.62 7.72 29.18
CA LEU A 79 -16.64 8.20 30.56
C LEU A 79 -16.49 7.04 31.55
N GLU A 80 -17.24 5.96 31.38
CA GLU A 80 -17.18 4.80 32.27
C GLU A 80 -15.79 4.14 32.24
N ARG A 81 -15.20 3.93 31.05
CA ARG A 81 -13.81 3.44 30.93
C ARG A 81 -12.79 4.37 31.58
N SER A 82 -12.97 5.69 31.45
CA SER A 82 -12.07 6.65 32.06
C SER A 82 -12.11 6.60 33.59
N LYS A 83 -13.32 6.47 34.18
CA LYS A 83 -13.48 6.31 35.63
C LYS A 83 -12.85 5.02 36.12
N GLU A 84 -13.03 3.93 35.39
CA GLU A 84 -12.44 2.63 35.72
C GLU A 84 -10.91 2.68 35.69
N LEU A 85 -10.31 3.30 34.69
CA LEU A 85 -8.85 3.49 34.62
C LEU A 85 -8.31 4.30 35.81
N ILE A 86 -9.01 5.36 36.24
CA ILE A 86 -8.63 6.14 37.42
C ILE A 86 -8.68 5.26 38.67
N ARG A 87 -9.75 4.48 38.85
CA ARG A 87 -9.87 3.56 40.00
C ARG A 87 -8.73 2.53 40.05
N LEU A 88 -8.37 1.96 38.91
CA LEU A 88 -7.28 0.96 38.80
C LEU A 88 -5.90 1.59 39.04
N LEU A 89 -5.71 2.86 38.66
CA LEU A 89 -4.51 3.60 39.02
C LEU A 89 -4.44 3.85 40.53
N ASP A 90 -5.54 4.31 41.13
CA ASP A 90 -5.63 4.58 42.57
C ASP A 90 -5.46 3.29 43.41
N SER A 91 -5.92 2.14 42.90
CA SER A 91 -5.74 0.83 43.56
C SER A 91 -4.31 0.27 43.43
N GLY A 92 -3.45 0.87 42.59
CA GLY A 92 -2.09 0.40 42.34
C GLY A 92 -2.01 -0.86 41.49
N GLU A 93 -3.11 -1.30 40.87
CA GLU A 93 -3.17 -2.49 40.01
C GLU A 93 -2.48 -2.27 38.64
N LEU A 94 -2.21 -1.01 38.27
CA LEU A 94 -1.54 -0.64 37.02
C LEU A 94 -0.18 0.05 37.27
N PRO A 95 0.84 -0.66 37.81
CA PRO A 95 2.11 -0.05 38.22
C PRO A 95 2.94 0.53 37.06
N ASN A 96 2.65 0.15 35.81
CA ASN A 96 3.37 0.61 34.61
C ASN A 96 2.55 1.57 33.73
N LEU A 97 1.39 2.05 34.20
CA LEU A 97 0.57 3.02 33.44
C LEU A 97 1.13 4.43 33.63
N VAL A 98 1.78 4.96 32.60
CA VAL A 98 2.27 6.34 32.56
C VAL A 98 1.33 7.17 31.71
N PHE A 99 0.74 8.23 32.28
CA PHE A 99 0.00 9.23 31.52
C PHE A 99 0.99 10.29 30.99
N SER A 100 1.59 10.04 29.82
CA SER A 100 2.37 11.06 29.10
C SER A 100 1.56 11.69 27.97
N ASP A 101 1.73 12.98 27.76
CA ASP A 101 1.25 13.72 26.58
C ASP A 101 2.08 13.40 25.33
N GLU A 102 3.32 12.93 25.52
CA GLU A 102 4.13 12.31 24.48
C GLU A 102 3.57 10.93 24.09
N LYS A 103 3.50 10.64 22.79
CA LYS A 103 3.25 9.27 22.32
C LYS A 103 4.46 8.43 22.71
N THR A 104 4.39 7.71 23.82
CA THR A 104 5.36 6.67 24.15
C THR A 104 5.23 5.58 23.10
N PHE A 105 6.13 5.60 22.11
CA PHE A 105 6.38 4.44 21.27
C PHE A 105 7.02 3.39 22.19
N CYS A 106 6.20 2.66 22.94
CA CYS A 106 6.65 1.38 23.46
C CYS A 106 6.98 0.56 22.22
N VAL A 107 8.28 0.35 21.98
CA VAL A 107 8.75 -0.72 21.10
C VAL A 107 8.45 -2.01 21.85
N GLU A 108 7.16 -2.31 22.03
CA GLU A 108 6.72 -3.66 22.28
C GLU A 108 7.28 -4.45 21.11
N GLN A 109 8.08 -5.49 21.38
CA GLN A 109 8.36 -6.46 20.34
C GLN A 109 7.00 -6.94 19.87
N PHE A 110 6.57 -6.43 18.73
CA PHE A 110 5.40 -6.94 18.07
C PHE A 110 5.59 -8.45 18.03
N LEU A 111 4.63 -9.20 18.56
CA LEU A 111 4.33 -10.56 18.15
C LEU A 111 3.90 -10.55 16.66
N ASN A 112 4.72 -9.93 15.81
CA ASN A 112 4.58 -9.99 14.39
C ASN A 112 5.20 -11.31 14.00
N LYS A 113 4.36 -12.32 13.73
CA LYS A 113 4.83 -13.62 13.20
C LYS A 113 5.71 -13.49 11.95
N GLN A 114 5.69 -12.33 11.27
CA GLN A 114 6.61 -12.04 10.17
C GLN A 114 8.04 -11.72 10.59
N ASN A 115 8.29 -11.33 11.85
CA ASN A 115 9.64 -11.15 12.39
C ASN A 115 10.29 -12.49 12.77
N ASP A 116 9.50 -13.55 12.98
CA ASP A 116 9.99 -14.92 13.19
C ASP A 116 10.41 -15.61 11.88
N ARG A 117 10.50 -14.87 10.77
CA ARG A 117 10.93 -15.41 9.47
C ARG A 117 12.42 -15.74 9.54
N VAL A 118 12.71 -17.00 9.87
CA VAL A 118 14.05 -17.58 9.74
C VAL A 118 14.47 -17.53 8.28
N TRP A 119 15.64 -16.95 8.01
CA TRP A 119 16.18 -16.90 6.66
C TRP A 119 16.63 -18.29 6.22
N LEU A 120 16.27 -18.68 5.00
CA LEU A 120 16.80 -19.89 4.38
C LEU A 120 18.32 -19.77 4.27
N LYS A 121 19.04 -20.77 4.80
CA LYS A 121 20.52 -20.78 4.77
C LYS A 121 21.08 -20.97 3.36
N ARG A 122 20.26 -21.40 2.39
CA ARG A 122 20.64 -21.65 0.98
C ARG A 122 19.55 -21.16 0.02
N ARG A 123 19.88 -21.15 -1.27
CA ARG A 123 18.97 -20.67 -2.32
C ARG A 123 17.76 -21.58 -2.47
N VAL A 124 16.64 -20.94 -2.81
CA VAL A 124 15.30 -21.52 -2.98
C VAL A 124 15.23 -22.68 -3.99
N SER A 125 16.16 -22.75 -4.95
CA SER A 125 16.22 -23.81 -5.96
C SER A 125 16.37 -25.22 -5.38
N ASP A 126 16.96 -25.34 -4.19
CA ASP A 126 17.42 -26.62 -3.66
C ASP A 126 16.37 -27.27 -2.73
N HIS A 127 15.36 -26.51 -2.27
CA HIS A 127 14.38 -26.91 -1.26
C HIS A 127 12.97 -26.35 -1.54
N ALA A 128 12.42 -26.65 -2.71
CA ALA A 128 11.07 -26.21 -3.09
C ALA A 128 9.96 -26.75 -2.16
N ASP A 129 10.20 -27.90 -1.53
CA ASP A 129 9.25 -28.60 -0.67
C ASP A 129 9.01 -27.86 0.67
N GLU A 130 10.01 -27.11 1.16
CA GLU A 130 9.91 -26.31 2.40
C GLU A 130 9.07 -25.02 2.21
N LEU A 131 8.76 -24.65 0.97
CA LEU A 131 8.00 -23.44 0.63
C LEU A 131 6.49 -23.69 0.53
N GLN A 132 6.05 -24.95 0.52
CA GLN A 132 4.64 -25.30 0.43
C GLN A 132 3.99 -25.39 1.82
N VAL A 133 3.71 -24.22 2.42
CA VAL A 133 2.82 -24.17 3.59
C VAL A 133 1.38 -24.32 3.12
N THR A 134 0.81 -25.52 3.25
CA THR A 134 -0.62 -25.72 3.00
C THR A 134 -1.44 -25.00 4.08
N ARG A 135 -2.12 -23.93 3.68
CA ARG A 135 -3.11 -23.26 4.55
C ARG A 135 -4.31 -24.19 4.72
N ARG A 136 -4.42 -24.86 5.88
CA ARG A 136 -5.72 -25.37 6.33
C ARG A 136 -6.51 -24.20 6.91
N GLN A 137 -7.47 -23.69 6.13
CA GLN A 137 -8.52 -22.85 6.69
C GLN A 137 -9.48 -23.79 7.41
N GLY A 138 -9.57 -23.67 8.74
CA GLY A 138 -10.61 -24.33 9.50
C GLY A 138 -11.97 -23.82 9.06
N ALA A 139 -12.87 -24.74 8.75
CA ALA A 139 -14.28 -24.44 8.57
C ALA A 139 -14.93 -24.51 9.96
N ASP A 140 -15.33 -23.36 10.47
CA ASP A 140 -16.35 -23.22 11.51
C ASP A 140 -17.47 -22.33 10.95
#